data_AF-A0A393H7L0-F1
#
_entry.id   AF-A0A393H7L0-F1
#
_cell.length_a   1.000
_cell.length_b   1.000
_cell.length_c   1.000
_cell.angle_alpha   90.00
_cell.angle_beta   90.00
_cell.angle_gamma   90.00
#
_symmetry.space_group_name_H-M   'P 1'
#
loop_
_entity.id
_entity.type
_entity.pdbx_description
1 polymer ?
#
loop_
_entity_poly.entity_id
_entity_poly.type
_entity_poly.pdbx_seq_one_letter_code
_entity_poly.pdbx_strand_id
1 'polypeptide(L)'
;MNEAIERRDDDMTIVSFEVEISAPIQEVFALLTTNTGLAKWFNELEVGELGADGYLLFVMTPEEKITMPIRAFEPNQKLAFEWDQDEVAFELNKITANKTRLTFTEQLTTITEHSPRDISGWHICLKKLQASAEGKIYDFNKTEFKTLFAKYQKELNIEK
;
A
#
# COMPACT_ATOMS: atom_id res chain seq x y z
N MET A 1 8.03 4.53 -10.53
CA MET A 1 7.96 4.08 -9.14
C MET A 1 9.31 3.50 -8.80
N ASN A 2 9.95 4.03 -7.78
CA ASN A 2 11.21 3.50 -7.28
C ASN A 2 10.90 2.52 -6.14
N GLU A 3 11.70 1.48 -5.99
CA GLU A 3 11.51 0.49 -4.93
C GLU A 3 12.83 0.25 -4.19
N ALA A 4 12.73 -0.12 -2.92
CA ALA A 4 13.87 -0.52 -2.11
C ALA A 4 13.47 -1.66 -1.17
N ILE A 5 14.41 -2.57 -0.93
CA ILE A 5 14.29 -3.66 0.04
C ILE A 5 15.50 -3.57 0.97
N GLU A 6 15.23 -3.28 2.24
CA GLU A 6 16.23 -3.11 3.27
C GLU A 6 16.07 -4.21 4.32
N ARG A 7 17.15 -4.94 4.60
CA ARG A 7 17.19 -5.94 5.68
C ARG A 7 17.84 -5.27 6.90
N ARG A 8 17.15 -5.28 8.02
CA ARG A 8 17.66 -4.75 9.29
C ARG A 8 18.33 -5.86 10.10
N ASP A 9 19.11 -5.45 11.10
CA ASP A 9 19.89 -6.34 11.96
C ASP A 9 19.02 -7.21 12.89
N ASP A 10 17.73 -6.89 13.03
CA ASP A 10 16.73 -7.60 13.84
C ASP A 10 15.91 -8.62 13.02
N ASP A 11 16.42 -9.04 11.87
CA ASP A 11 15.77 -9.90 10.87
C ASP A 11 14.50 -9.30 10.22
N MET A 12 14.12 -8.06 10.56
CA MET A 12 13.03 -7.35 9.90
C MET A 12 13.43 -6.91 8.49
N THR A 13 12.53 -7.10 7.54
CA THR A 13 12.70 -6.62 6.16
C THR A 13 11.73 -5.50 5.87
N ILE A 14 12.24 -4.39 5.35
CA ILE A 14 11.43 -3.25 4.93
C ILE A 14 11.39 -3.20 3.42
N VAL A 15 10.18 -3.23 2.87
CA VAL A 15 9.94 -2.99 1.45
C VAL A 15 9.31 -1.62 1.30
N SER A 16 9.85 -0.77 0.44
CA SER A 16 9.29 0.56 0.19
C SER A 16 9.12 0.86 -1.30
N PHE A 17 8.10 1.67 -1.60
CA PHE A 17 7.80 2.15 -2.93
C PHE A 17 7.61 3.67 -2.91
N GLU A 18 8.33 4.38 -3.77
CA GLU A 18 8.13 5.81 -3.99
C GLU A 18 7.40 6.06 -5.31
N VAL A 19 6.27 6.77 -5.21
CA VAL A 19 5.38 7.13 -6.31
C VAL A 19 5.20 8.64 -6.35
N GLU A 20 5.55 9.25 -7.48
CA GLU A 20 5.16 10.64 -7.75
C GLU A 20 3.80 10.67 -8.44
N ILE A 21 2.85 11.39 -7.85
CA ILE A 21 1.46 11.47 -8.28
C ILE A 21 1.14 12.91 -8.68
N SER A 22 0.62 13.09 -9.89
CA SER A 22 0.22 14.40 -10.44
C SER A 22 -1.16 14.83 -9.94
N ALA A 23 -1.33 14.88 -8.61
CA ALA A 23 -2.53 15.34 -7.94
C ALA A 23 -2.19 16.08 -6.63
N PRO A 24 -3.05 17.02 -6.18
CA PRO A 24 -2.93 17.65 -4.85
C PRO A 24 -2.93 16.62 -3.71
N ILE A 25 -2.18 16.90 -2.65
CA ILE A 25 -2.01 15.98 -1.52
C ILE A 25 -3.33 15.62 -0.84
N GLN A 26 -4.29 16.54 -0.80
CA GLN A 26 -5.63 16.30 -0.25
C GLN A 26 -6.41 15.26 -1.06
N GLU A 27 -6.26 15.26 -2.39
CA GLU A 27 -6.94 14.29 -3.26
C GLU A 27 -6.33 12.90 -3.10
N VAL A 28 -4.99 12.83 -3.01
CA VAL A 28 -4.28 11.57 -2.74
C VAL A 28 -4.65 11.02 -1.36
N PHE A 29 -4.69 11.87 -0.33
CA PHE A 29 -5.08 11.44 1.02
C PHE A 29 -6.53 10.97 1.08
N ALA A 30 -7.44 11.60 0.35
CA ALA A 30 -8.83 11.16 0.25
C ALA A 30 -8.96 9.76 -0.39
N LEU A 31 -8.07 9.38 -1.30
CA LEU A 31 -8.03 8.01 -1.85
C LEU A 31 -7.67 6.96 -0.79
N LEU A 32 -6.89 7.34 0.23
CA LEU A 32 -6.46 6.45 1.31
C LEU A 32 -7.45 6.37 2.47
N THR A 33 -8.26 7.43 2.67
CA THR A 33 -9.03 7.64 3.91
C THR A 33 -10.53 7.74 3.72
N THR A 34 -11.04 7.49 2.51
CA THR A 34 -12.48 7.46 2.25
C THR A 34 -12.86 6.16 1.55
N ASN A 35 -14.03 5.60 1.85
CA ASN A 35 -14.52 4.38 1.19
C ASN A 35 -14.69 4.57 -0.32
N THR A 36 -15.17 5.74 -0.74
CA THR A 36 -15.26 6.11 -2.18
C THR A 36 -13.87 6.21 -2.82
N GLY A 37 -12.84 6.57 -2.05
CA GLY A 37 -11.45 6.62 -2.48
C GLY A 37 -10.84 5.24 -2.61
N LEU A 38 -10.93 4.43 -1.54
CA LEU A 38 -10.42 3.06 -1.47
C LEU A 38 -11.01 2.20 -2.60
N ALA A 39 -12.33 2.25 -2.81
CA ALA A 39 -13.01 1.51 -3.88
C ALA A 39 -12.51 1.82 -5.31
N LYS A 40 -11.72 2.88 -5.52
CA LYS A 40 -11.10 3.15 -6.83
C LYS A 40 -9.82 2.36 -7.06
N TRP A 41 -9.14 1.91 -6.03
CA TRP A 41 -7.83 1.26 -6.17
C TRP A 41 -7.68 -0.03 -5.34
N PHE A 42 -8.33 -0.15 -4.18
CA PHE A 42 -8.34 -1.33 -3.33
C PHE A 42 -9.78 -1.65 -2.89
N ASN A 43 -10.43 -2.63 -3.52
CA ASN A 43 -11.85 -2.90 -3.30
C ASN A 43 -12.12 -3.65 -1.99
N GLU A 44 -11.15 -4.43 -1.54
CA GLU A 44 -11.20 -5.25 -0.34
C GLU A 44 -10.85 -4.45 0.92
N LEU A 45 -10.62 -3.13 0.82
CA LEU A 45 -10.31 -2.28 1.97
C LEU A 45 -11.43 -1.27 2.22
N GLU A 46 -11.89 -1.19 3.46
CA GLU A 46 -12.87 -0.20 3.91
C GLU A 46 -12.34 0.53 5.15
N VAL A 47 -12.66 1.82 5.26
CA VAL A 47 -12.50 2.60 6.49
C VAL A 47 -13.65 2.24 7.43
N GLY A 48 -13.30 1.73 8.61
CA GLY A 48 -14.23 1.58 9.74
C GLY A 48 -14.33 2.90 10.51
N GLU A 49 -13.24 3.28 11.16
CA GLU A 49 -13.12 4.53 11.91
C GLU A 49 -11.76 5.18 11.64
N LEU A 50 -11.71 6.50 11.40
CA LEU A 50 -10.45 7.23 11.24
C LEU A 50 -9.99 7.81 12.57
N GLY A 51 -8.67 7.97 12.70
CA GLY A 51 -8.04 8.56 13.87
C GLY A 51 -6.94 7.68 14.42
N ALA A 52 -6.25 8.16 15.45
CA ALA A 52 -5.16 7.40 16.08
C ALA A 52 -5.63 6.07 16.69
N ASP A 53 -6.89 6.02 17.15
CA ASP A 53 -7.51 4.81 17.71
C ASP A 53 -8.47 4.13 16.71
N GLY A 54 -8.44 4.57 15.44
CA GLY A 54 -9.30 4.06 14.39
C GLY A 54 -8.83 2.72 13.82
N TYR A 55 -9.52 2.25 12.78
CA TYR A 55 -9.21 0.99 12.10
C TYR A 55 -9.75 0.97 10.66
N LEU A 56 -9.06 0.19 9.82
CA LEU A 56 -9.56 -0.24 8.53
C LEU A 56 -10.12 -1.67 8.65
N LEU A 57 -10.87 -2.08 7.64
CA LEU A 57 -11.44 -3.41 7.50
C LEU A 57 -10.93 -4.01 6.20
N PHE A 58 -10.30 -5.18 6.29
CA PHE A 58 -10.03 -6.01 5.13
C PHE A 58 -11.22 -6.95 4.90
N VAL A 59 -11.89 -6.80 3.77
CA VAL A 59 -13.11 -7.50 3.40
C VAL A 59 -12.74 -8.75 2.60
N MET A 60 -12.73 -9.91 3.25
CA MET A 60 -12.55 -11.20 2.56
C MET A 60 -13.83 -11.61 1.85
N THR A 61 -14.96 -11.43 2.53
CA THR A 61 -16.32 -11.57 2.01
C THR A 61 -17.20 -10.51 2.68
N PRO A 62 -18.43 -10.24 2.18
CA PRO A 62 -19.32 -9.29 2.84
C PRO A 62 -19.59 -9.63 4.33
N GLU A 63 -19.56 -10.91 4.70
CA GLU A 63 -19.77 -11.42 6.05
C GLU A 63 -18.48 -11.62 6.86
N GLU A 64 -17.32 -11.71 6.20
CA GLU A 64 -16.02 -11.96 6.82
C GLU A 64 -15.08 -10.77 6.61
N LYS A 65 -14.85 -10.03 7.70
CA LYS A 65 -13.97 -8.86 7.71
C LYS A 65 -12.92 -8.98 8.81
N ILE A 66 -11.69 -8.61 8.49
CA ILE A 66 -10.58 -8.53 9.43
C ILE A 66 -10.39 -7.06 9.82
N THR A 67 -10.31 -6.79 11.11
CA THR A 67 -10.03 -5.44 11.62
C THR A 67 -8.54 -5.17 11.60
N MET A 68 -8.16 -4.04 11.01
CA MET A 68 -6.78 -3.58 10.84
C MET A 68 -6.61 -2.25 11.59
N PRO A 69 -6.21 -2.30 12.88
CA PRO A 69 -5.99 -1.11 13.70
C PRO A 69 -5.06 -0.10 13.04
N ILE A 70 -5.42 1.18 13.12
CA ILE A 70 -4.55 2.28 12.71
C ILE A 70 -3.44 2.44 13.75
N ARG A 71 -2.20 2.59 13.26
CA ARG A 71 -0.98 2.78 14.05
C ARG A 71 -0.49 4.22 14.01
N ALA A 72 -0.74 4.93 12.92
CA ALA A 72 -0.50 6.36 12.81
C ALA A 72 -1.52 7.02 11.88
N PHE A 73 -2.01 8.19 12.29
CA PHE A 73 -2.93 8.99 11.47
C PHE A 73 -2.59 10.47 11.59
N GLU A 74 -2.07 11.04 10.50
CA GLU A 74 -1.76 12.46 10.38
C GLU A 74 -2.45 13.00 9.12
N PRO A 75 -3.46 13.87 9.26
CA PRO A 75 -4.24 14.35 8.11
C PRO A 75 -3.38 14.91 6.97
N ASN A 76 -3.58 14.40 5.76
CA ASN A 76 -2.82 14.75 4.55
C ASN A 76 -1.32 14.45 4.62
N GLN A 77 -0.88 13.61 5.55
CA GLN A 77 0.54 13.33 5.75
C GLN A 77 0.83 11.85 5.95
N LYS A 78 0.10 11.15 6.82
CA LYS A 78 0.40 9.76 7.14
C LYS A 78 -0.84 8.93 7.47
N LEU A 79 -0.86 7.71 6.96
CA LEU A 79 -1.75 6.64 7.40
C LEU A 79 -0.92 5.37 7.52
N ALA A 80 -0.83 4.79 8.72
CA ALA A 80 -0.24 3.48 8.94
C ALA A 80 -1.23 2.60 9.69
N PHE A 81 -1.28 1.32 9.35
CA PHE A 81 -2.18 0.34 9.96
C PHE A 81 -1.58 -1.06 9.90
N GLU A 82 -2.07 -1.94 10.78
CA GLU A 82 -1.66 -3.35 10.78
C GLU A 82 -1.97 -4.03 9.45
N TRP A 83 -1.14 -4.99 9.06
CA TRP A 83 -1.30 -5.80 7.86
C TRP A 83 -0.96 -7.26 8.18
N ASP A 84 -1.96 -8.05 8.59
CA ASP A 84 -1.76 -9.38 9.16
C ASP A 84 -0.81 -9.34 10.38
N GLN A 85 0.38 -9.94 10.28
CA GLN A 85 1.40 -9.89 11.33
C GLN A 85 2.37 -8.70 11.17
N ASP A 86 2.21 -7.95 10.08
CA ASP A 86 3.09 -6.89 9.63
C ASP A 86 2.40 -5.52 9.78
N GLU A 87 3.04 -4.47 9.28
CA GLU A 87 2.50 -3.10 9.26
C GLU A 87 2.77 -2.45 7.91
N VAL A 88 1.77 -1.74 7.39
CA VAL A 88 1.94 -0.88 6.21
C VAL A 88 1.76 0.58 6.56
N ALA A 89 2.52 1.45 5.90
CA ALA A 89 2.47 2.88 6.06
C ALA A 89 2.46 3.60 4.71
N PHE A 90 1.60 4.61 4.60
CA PHE A 90 1.51 5.55 3.51
C PHE A 90 1.92 6.93 4.03
N GLU A 91 3.02 7.47 3.51
CA GLU A 91 3.50 8.80 3.83
C GLU A 91 3.40 9.70 2.60
N LEU A 92 2.79 10.87 2.78
CA LEU A 92 2.54 11.84 1.72
C LEU A 92 3.38 13.09 1.96
N ASN A 93 4.11 13.49 0.93
CA ASN A 93 4.90 14.71 0.92
C ASN A 93 4.50 15.58 -0.27
N LYS A 94 4.18 16.84 -0.01
CA LYS A 94 3.86 17.80 -1.06
C LYS A 94 5.13 18.20 -1.81
N ILE A 95 5.15 18.01 -3.13
CA ILE A 95 6.23 18.52 -4.00
C ILE A 95 5.83 19.91 -4.53
N THR A 96 4.62 20.02 -5.09
CA THR A 96 4.04 21.29 -5.55
C THR A 96 2.54 21.33 -5.23
N ALA A 97 1.79 22.36 -5.66
CA ALA A 97 0.34 22.42 -5.45
C ALA A 97 -0.41 21.22 -6.06
N ASN A 98 0.05 20.72 -7.21
CA ASN A 98 -0.60 19.64 -7.97
C ASN A 98 0.28 18.39 -8.09
N LYS A 99 1.26 18.23 -7.21
CA LYS A 99 2.18 17.08 -7.24
C LYS A 99 2.51 16.61 -5.83
N THR A 100 2.32 15.32 -5.59
CA THR A 100 2.51 14.65 -4.30
C THR A 100 3.46 13.49 -4.47
N ARG A 101 4.39 13.31 -3.55
CA ARG A 101 5.14 12.07 -3.38
C ARG A 101 4.43 11.21 -2.36
N LEU A 102 4.11 9.98 -2.73
CA LEU A 102 3.65 8.94 -1.84
C LEU A 102 4.80 7.97 -1.64
N THR A 103 5.15 7.73 -0.37
CA THR A 103 6.05 6.65 0.04
C THR A 103 5.22 5.60 0.74
N PHE A 104 5.12 4.42 0.15
CA PHE A 104 4.56 3.24 0.80
C PHE A 104 5.70 2.47 1.46
N THR A 105 5.44 1.91 2.63
CA THR A 105 6.38 1.04 3.34
C THR A 105 5.62 -0.12 3.94
N GLU A 106 6.15 -1.32 3.81
CA GLU A 106 5.69 -2.53 4.49
C GLU A 106 6.84 -3.09 5.32
N GLN A 107 6.56 -3.35 6.59
CA GLN A 107 7.50 -3.92 7.55
C GLN A 107 7.20 -5.41 7.70
N LEU A 108 7.96 -6.24 6.99
CA LEU A 108 7.86 -7.69 7.03
C LEU A 108 8.62 -8.23 8.26
N THR A 109 7.86 -8.71 9.24
CA THR A 109 8.38 -9.35 10.46
C THR A 109 8.95 -10.74 10.17
N THR A 110 8.40 -11.45 9.20
CA THR A 110 8.89 -12.75 8.73
C THR A 110 8.63 -12.89 7.23
N ILE A 111 9.68 -13.19 6.46
CA ILE A 111 9.50 -13.49 5.04
C ILE A 111 8.97 -14.92 4.89
N THR A 112 7.82 -15.06 4.22
CA THR A 112 7.18 -16.35 3.93
C THR A 112 7.04 -16.56 2.42
N GLU A 113 6.51 -17.72 2.00
CA GLU A 113 6.17 -17.95 0.60
C GLU A 113 5.06 -17.03 0.07
N HIS A 114 4.33 -16.35 0.97
CA HIS A 114 3.30 -15.38 0.62
C HIS A 114 3.87 -13.97 0.38
N SER A 115 4.98 -13.59 1.01
CA SER A 115 5.52 -12.22 0.94
C SER A 115 5.75 -11.73 -0.50
N PRO A 116 6.35 -12.50 -1.45
CA PRO A 116 6.49 -12.06 -2.83
C PRO A 116 5.15 -11.75 -3.53
N ARG A 117 4.09 -12.48 -3.17
CA ARG A 117 2.75 -12.26 -3.71
C ARG A 117 2.15 -10.97 -3.15
N ASP A 118 2.33 -10.73 -1.86
CA ASP A 118 1.80 -9.53 -1.19
C ASP A 118 2.46 -8.26 -1.73
N ILE A 119 3.80 -8.23 -1.75
CA ILE A 119 4.58 -7.12 -2.34
C ILE A 119 4.19 -6.87 -3.81
N SER A 120 3.98 -7.94 -4.59
CA SER A 120 3.48 -7.80 -5.98
C SER A 120 2.08 -7.17 -6.03
N GLY A 121 1.20 -7.55 -5.10
CA GLY A 121 -0.13 -7.00 -4.95
C GLY A 121 -0.08 -5.50 -4.64
N TRP A 122 0.72 -5.10 -3.66
CA TRP A 122 0.93 -3.69 -3.31
C TRP A 122 1.48 -2.88 -4.47
N HIS A 123 2.47 -3.40 -5.21
CA HIS A 123 3.01 -2.73 -6.39
C HIS A 123 1.90 -2.37 -7.40
N ILE A 124 1.00 -3.32 -7.68
CA ILE A 124 -0.14 -3.10 -8.60
C ILE A 124 -1.16 -2.13 -8.00
N CYS A 125 -1.48 -2.27 -6.71
CA CYS A 125 -2.42 -1.39 -6.02
C CYS A 125 -1.94 0.06 -6.03
N LEU A 126 -0.64 0.31 -5.83
CA LEU A 126 -0.03 1.64 -5.89
C LEU A 126 -0.08 2.24 -7.30
N LYS A 127 0.09 1.43 -8.34
CA LYS A 127 -0.12 1.88 -9.74
C LYS A 127 -1.58 2.27 -10.00
N LYS A 128 -2.52 1.49 -9.48
CA LYS A 128 -3.96 1.78 -9.60
C LYS A 128 -4.34 3.04 -8.81
N LEU A 129 -3.77 3.24 -7.63
CA LEU A 129 -3.91 4.47 -6.83
C LEU A 129 -3.39 5.69 -7.61
N GLN A 130 -2.17 5.61 -8.15
CA GLN A 130 -1.58 6.68 -8.97
C GLN A 130 -2.48 7.02 -10.15
N ALA A 131 -2.91 6.01 -10.92
CA ALA A 131 -3.80 6.22 -12.06
C ALA A 131 -5.12 6.87 -11.64
N SER A 132 -5.74 6.39 -10.56
CA SER A 132 -6.99 6.95 -10.03
C SER A 132 -6.84 8.41 -9.60
N ALA A 133 -5.72 8.77 -8.97
CA ALA A 133 -5.45 10.15 -8.56
C ALA A 133 -5.25 11.08 -9.77
N GLU A 134 -4.67 10.56 -10.85
CA GLU A 134 -4.41 11.30 -12.09
C GLU A 134 -5.57 11.25 -13.09
N GLY A 135 -6.73 10.70 -12.70
CA GLY A 135 -7.91 10.57 -13.57
C GLY A 135 -7.72 9.61 -14.74
N LYS A 136 -6.80 8.64 -14.61
CA LYS A 136 -6.47 7.62 -15.62
C LYS A 136 -7.09 6.27 -15.26
N ILE A 137 -7.30 5.44 -16.28
CA ILE A 137 -7.69 4.04 -16.10
C ILE A 137 -6.42 3.21 -15.96
N TYR A 138 -6.42 2.29 -15.00
CA TYR A 138 -5.38 1.27 -14.86
C TYR A 138 -5.95 -0.09 -15.24
N ASP A 139 -5.39 -0.70 -16.28
CA ASP A 139 -5.76 -2.04 -16.73
C ASP A 139 -4.79 -3.06 -16.14
N PHE A 140 -5.34 -3.98 -15.33
CA PHE A 140 -4.54 -5.04 -14.73
C PHE A 140 -3.92 -5.95 -15.80
N ASN A 141 -2.61 -6.14 -15.72
CA ASN A 141 -1.87 -7.04 -16.60
C ASN A 141 -1.36 -8.27 -15.84
N LYS A 142 -1.94 -9.44 -16.13
CA LYS A 142 -1.54 -10.71 -15.50
C LYS A 142 -0.08 -11.08 -15.78
N THR A 143 0.46 -10.72 -16.93
CA THR A 143 1.87 -10.97 -17.27
C THR A 143 2.78 -10.09 -16.44
N GLU A 144 2.42 -8.82 -16.25
CA GLU A 144 3.14 -7.90 -15.37
C GLU A 144 3.18 -8.45 -13.94
N PHE A 145 2.03 -8.89 -13.41
CA PHE A 145 1.96 -9.49 -12.07
C PHE A 145 2.89 -10.71 -11.93
N LYS A 146 2.92 -11.61 -12.92
CA LYS A 146 3.82 -12.77 -12.90
C LYS A 146 5.30 -12.37 -12.90
N THR A 147 5.66 -11.34 -13.67
CA THR A 147 7.03 -10.80 -13.70
C THR A 147 7.41 -10.19 -12.35
N LEU A 148 6.51 -9.42 -11.73
CA LEU A 148 6.71 -8.86 -10.39
C LEU A 148 6.86 -9.96 -9.34
N PHE A 149 6.00 -10.97 -9.40
CA PHE A 149 6.07 -12.11 -8.47
C PHE A 149 7.41 -12.83 -8.55
N ALA A 150 7.86 -13.20 -9.76
CA ALA A 150 9.14 -13.86 -9.95
C ALA A 150 10.32 -12.98 -9.50
N LYS A 151 10.24 -11.66 -9.73
CA LYS A 151 11.22 -10.69 -9.26
C LYS A 151 11.31 -10.68 -7.73
N TYR A 152 10.18 -10.51 -7.03
CA TYR A 152 10.19 -10.42 -5.57
C TYR A 152 10.50 -11.76 -4.90
N GLN A 153 10.23 -12.90 -5.55
CA GLN A 153 10.75 -14.20 -5.08
C GLN A 153 12.28 -14.20 -5.02
N LYS A 154 12.93 -13.67 -6.06
CA LYS A 154 14.39 -13.55 -6.10
C LYS A 154 14.92 -12.53 -5.10
N GLU A 155 14.33 -11.34 -5.05
CA GLU A 155 14.83 -10.26 -4.18
C GLU A 155 14.67 -10.57 -2.68
N LEU A 156 13.62 -11.31 -2.32
CA LEU A 156 13.38 -11.77 -0.95
C LEU A 156 14.10 -13.09 -0.63
N ASN A 157 14.89 -13.65 -1.54
CA ASN A 157 15.59 -14.93 -1.41
C ASN A 157 14.65 -16.12 -1.10
N ILE A 158 13.45 -16.14 -1.68
CA ILE A 158 12.44 -17.20 -1.56
C ILE A 158 12.46 -18.11 -2.81
N GLU A 159 13.64 -18.30 -3.42
CA GLU A 159 13.79 -19.26 -4.51
C GLU A 159 13.69 -20.70 -3.94
N LYS A 160 12.87 -21.54 -4.61
CA LYS A 160 12.77 -22.98 -4.33
C LYS A 160 13.94 -23.74 -4.92
#